data_AF-A0A3M6UGF6-F1
#
_entry.id   AF-A0A3M6UGF6-F1
#
_cell.length_a   1.000
_cell.length_b   1.000
_cell.length_c   1.000
_cell.angle_alpha   90.00
_cell.angle_beta   90.00
_cell.angle_gamma   90.00
#
_symmetry.space_group_name_H-M   'P 1'
#
loop_
_entity.id
_entity.type
_entity.pdbx_description
1 polymer ?
#
loop_
_entity_poly.entity_id
_entity_poly.type
_entity_poly.pdbx_seq_one_letter_code
_entity_poly.pdbx_strand_id
1 'polypeptide(L)'
;MEFYVEYYSPEGNWENGKTKLSVPALNTTTIEDVKYMLQVRIQVPVCDQRLFYQGRALTDDRMTLSRLYFREGDTLHLQFTAVADIQGMIELLDVLKKCAREIEEKPGNKLPDLNEDSPDVWQFYDRLLYTVEELGSFFFPWKCPRTVAQRHFFVQERGFDAFLEVFKFSRQLFLTEQQERDLILLVECDSNIQEKVSNMPAVVNKLLFMIDRYQSEPAGYSLFSSQVASNALFYCTFNVKSAQSLVNCGAVEKLLHITKAFLNDKDGNTPLRYYCCLSLARMCSAPLVKLDIDTCKAIHELIDLFLDSHVPNEISEWEEKSSYVWMTMVPLVHLAFAGRIENNRQRSSSTQKLGIFSLVHMLSIEENQQLALSENLFPYLVCLSWHLPCDGKEKLRTVLANNVFTPPSLKVAAKSVLALTRGLDMVFNL
;
A
#
# COMPACT_ATOMS: atom_id res chain seq x y z
N MET A 1 15.05 37.02 -12.48
CA MET A 1 14.51 36.62 -13.79
C MET A 1 13.12 36.06 -13.57
N GLU A 2 12.17 36.44 -14.39
CA GLU A 2 10.76 36.07 -14.20
C GLU A 2 10.22 35.21 -15.35
N PHE A 3 9.32 34.28 -15.04
CA PHE A 3 8.65 33.44 -16.03
C PHE A 3 7.27 32.99 -15.53
N TYR A 4 6.49 32.36 -16.41
CA TYR A 4 5.14 31.94 -16.09
C TYR A 4 5.02 30.41 -16.01
N VAL A 5 4.08 29.95 -15.19
CA VAL A 5 3.66 28.55 -15.16
C VAL A 5 2.15 28.51 -15.33
N GLU A 6 1.71 27.85 -16.40
CA GLU A 6 0.29 27.53 -16.63
C GLU A 6 0.03 26.13 -16.10
N TYR A 7 -0.98 25.98 -15.26
CA TYR A 7 -1.24 24.73 -14.56
C TYR A 7 -2.67 24.27 -14.79
N TYR A 8 -2.85 22.95 -14.88
CA TYR A 8 -4.16 22.33 -15.11
C TYR A 8 -4.29 20.97 -14.40
N SER A 9 -5.52 20.68 -13.97
CA SER A 9 -5.91 19.39 -13.40
C SER A 9 -6.85 18.67 -14.39
N PRO A 10 -6.43 17.54 -15.01
CA PRO A 10 -7.26 16.82 -15.98
C PRO A 10 -8.47 16.12 -15.35
N GLU A 11 -8.39 15.76 -14.07
CA GLU A 11 -9.35 14.86 -13.39
C GLU A 11 -10.18 15.56 -12.31
N GLY A 12 -9.90 16.83 -12.00
CA GLY A 12 -10.61 17.58 -10.95
C GLY A 12 -11.20 18.90 -11.44
N ASN A 13 -12.27 19.34 -10.79
CA ASN A 13 -12.82 20.70 -10.91
C ASN A 13 -11.87 21.78 -10.32
N TRP A 14 -10.59 21.49 -10.16
CA TRP A 14 -9.60 22.38 -9.56
C TRP A 14 -9.09 23.37 -10.60
N GLU A 15 -8.81 24.59 -10.14
CA GLU A 15 -8.54 25.76 -10.96
C GLU A 15 -7.43 25.53 -11.99
N ASN A 16 -7.78 25.62 -13.27
CA ASN A 16 -6.79 25.93 -14.30
C ASN A 16 -6.34 27.37 -14.08
N GLY A 17 -5.04 27.62 -14.10
CA GLY A 17 -4.55 28.95 -13.77
C GLY A 17 -3.17 29.24 -14.33
N LYS A 18 -2.71 30.44 -14.03
CA LYS A 18 -1.40 30.94 -14.43
C LYS A 18 -0.77 31.66 -13.25
N THR A 19 0.43 31.25 -12.89
CA THR A 19 1.21 31.88 -11.82
C THR A 19 2.54 32.39 -12.38
N LYS A 20 3.07 33.43 -11.74
CA LYS A 20 4.37 34.03 -12.08
C LYS A 20 5.38 33.61 -11.03
N LEU A 21 6.53 33.12 -11.48
CA LEU A 21 7.66 32.77 -10.62
C LEU A 21 8.83 33.70 -10.88
N SER A 22 9.61 33.98 -9.83
CA SER A 22 10.82 34.79 -9.90
C SER A 22 11.98 33.99 -9.32
N VAL A 23 13.06 33.90 -10.09
CA VAL A 23 14.26 33.12 -9.74
C VAL A 23 15.51 33.99 -9.80
N PRO A 24 16.52 33.70 -8.96
CA PRO A 24 17.75 34.50 -8.93
C PRO A 24 18.52 34.41 -10.25
N ALA A 25 18.69 33.20 -10.80
CA ALA A 25 19.36 33.00 -12.08
C ALA A 25 18.97 31.67 -12.74
N LEU A 26 18.72 31.69 -14.06
CA LEU A 26 18.31 30.48 -14.81
C LEU A 26 19.41 29.41 -14.89
N ASN A 27 20.68 29.76 -14.69
CA ASN A 27 21.80 28.83 -14.77
C ASN A 27 21.98 27.99 -13.50
N THR A 28 21.45 28.43 -12.36
CA THR A 28 21.53 27.71 -11.09
C THR A 28 20.20 27.09 -10.69
N THR A 29 19.07 27.66 -11.10
CA THR A 29 17.75 27.09 -10.79
C THR A 29 17.51 25.78 -11.55
N THR A 30 17.26 24.73 -10.80
CA THR A 30 16.92 23.38 -11.27
C THR A 30 15.41 23.19 -11.45
N ILE A 31 14.99 22.10 -12.10
CA ILE A 31 13.57 21.71 -12.18
C ILE A 31 13.02 21.41 -10.78
N GLU A 32 13.81 20.79 -9.91
CA GLU A 32 13.45 20.57 -8.50
C GLU A 32 13.13 21.88 -7.78
N ASP A 33 14.00 22.89 -7.91
CA ASP A 33 13.77 24.22 -7.31
C ASP A 33 12.44 24.82 -7.78
N VAL A 34 12.15 24.70 -9.09
CA VAL A 34 10.87 25.17 -9.67
C VAL A 34 9.69 24.44 -9.06
N LYS A 35 9.77 23.12 -8.90
CA LYS A 35 8.70 22.35 -8.28
C LYS A 35 8.46 22.75 -6.83
N TYR A 36 9.51 23.00 -6.05
CA TYR A 36 9.37 23.48 -4.67
C TYR A 36 8.73 24.88 -4.60
N MET A 37 9.13 25.80 -5.47
CA MET A 37 8.48 27.11 -5.57
C MET A 37 6.99 26.99 -5.92
N LEU A 38 6.64 26.07 -6.82
CA LEU A 38 5.25 25.78 -7.15
C LEU A 38 4.49 25.15 -5.99
N GLN A 39 5.09 24.21 -5.27
CA GLN A 39 4.47 23.58 -4.11
C GLN A 39 4.02 24.62 -3.07
N VAL A 40 4.89 25.57 -2.73
CA VAL A 40 4.54 26.66 -1.82
C VAL A 40 3.38 27.50 -2.36
N ARG A 41 3.39 27.77 -3.68
CA ARG A 41 2.48 28.74 -4.29
C ARG A 41 1.10 28.20 -4.62
N ILE A 42 0.98 26.93 -5.00
CA ILE A 42 -0.29 26.31 -5.42
C ILE A 42 -0.65 25.07 -4.58
N GLN A 43 0.13 24.74 -3.55
CA GLN A 43 -0.13 23.66 -2.61
C GLN A 43 -0.20 22.27 -3.26
N VAL A 44 0.60 22.04 -4.32
CA VAL A 44 0.73 20.75 -5.00
C VAL A 44 2.06 20.09 -4.62
N PRO A 45 2.06 18.85 -4.10
CA PRO A 45 3.29 18.15 -3.69
C PRO A 45 4.29 18.04 -4.86
N VAL A 46 5.59 18.24 -4.62
CA VAL A 46 6.66 18.14 -5.65
C VAL A 46 6.59 16.81 -6.41
N CYS A 47 6.32 15.71 -5.72
CA CYS A 47 6.20 14.38 -6.33
C CYS A 47 4.98 14.20 -7.25
N ASP A 48 3.94 15.05 -7.11
CA ASP A 48 2.75 15.04 -7.97
C ASP A 48 2.88 15.96 -9.20
N GLN A 49 3.92 16.78 -9.24
CA GLN A 49 4.10 17.78 -10.29
C GLN A 49 4.74 17.18 -11.55
N ARG A 50 3.99 17.21 -12.65
CA ARG A 50 4.50 16.87 -13.99
C ARG A 50 4.67 18.14 -14.81
N LEU A 51 5.91 18.61 -14.89
CA LEU A 51 6.27 19.80 -15.65
C LEU A 51 6.56 19.47 -17.11
N PHE A 52 6.17 20.39 -18.00
CA PHE A 52 6.41 20.31 -19.42
C PHE A 52 6.95 21.63 -19.95
N TYR A 53 7.85 21.54 -20.92
CA TYR A 53 8.33 22.68 -21.69
C TYR A 53 8.39 22.30 -23.16
N GLN A 54 7.80 23.13 -24.03
CA GLN A 54 7.71 22.88 -25.48
C GLN A 54 7.15 21.48 -25.83
N GLY A 55 6.13 21.04 -25.08
CA GLY A 55 5.49 19.73 -25.25
C GLY A 55 6.30 18.53 -24.76
N ARG A 56 7.49 18.73 -24.16
CA ARG A 56 8.32 17.67 -23.59
C ARG A 56 8.17 17.63 -22.08
N ALA A 57 7.95 16.44 -21.53
CA ALA A 57 7.94 16.21 -20.09
C ALA A 57 9.36 16.41 -19.51
N LEU A 58 9.44 17.15 -18.41
CA LEU A 58 10.68 17.40 -17.69
C LEU A 58 10.82 16.35 -16.58
N THR A 59 11.61 15.32 -16.85
CA THR A 59 11.78 14.17 -15.95
C THR A 59 13.09 14.17 -15.16
N ASP A 60 14.05 15.03 -15.53
CA ASP A 60 15.32 15.19 -14.81
C ASP A 60 15.22 16.39 -13.87
N ASP A 61 15.00 16.12 -12.59
CA ASP A 61 14.84 17.14 -11.54
C ASP A 61 16.13 17.96 -11.31
N ARG A 62 17.31 17.42 -11.67
CA ARG A 62 18.60 18.11 -11.52
C ARG A 62 18.94 19.02 -12.71
N MET A 63 18.15 18.97 -13.78
CA MET A 63 18.37 19.78 -14.97
C MET A 63 18.12 21.26 -14.64
N THR A 64 19.06 22.14 -14.99
CA THR A 64 18.88 23.59 -14.82
C THR A 64 18.03 24.19 -15.94
N LEU A 65 17.35 25.30 -15.66
CA LEU A 65 16.54 26.00 -16.66
C LEU A 65 17.38 26.45 -17.87
N SER A 66 18.63 26.87 -17.67
CA SER A 66 19.52 27.24 -18.77
C SER A 66 19.82 26.09 -19.73
N ARG A 67 19.87 24.83 -19.25
CA ARG A 67 20.10 23.63 -20.09
C ARG A 67 18.90 23.30 -20.97
N LEU A 68 17.72 23.82 -20.64
CA LEU A 68 16.53 23.77 -21.49
C LEU A 68 16.51 24.87 -22.56
N TYR A 69 17.53 25.74 -22.61
CA TYR A 69 17.50 26.99 -23.37
C TYR A 69 16.32 27.89 -22.98
N PHE A 70 15.85 27.75 -21.74
CA PHE A 70 14.74 28.51 -21.18
C PHE A 70 15.12 29.99 -21.05
N ARG A 71 14.18 30.89 -21.33
CA ARG A 71 14.38 32.34 -21.34
C ARG A 71 13.45 33.05 -20.37
N GLU A 72 13.82 34.26 -20.00
CA GLU A 72 12.93 35.15 -19.25
C GLU A 72 11.65 35.40 -20.06
N GLY A 73 10.49 35.31 -19.38
CA GLY A 73 9.16 35.40 -20.00
C GLY A 73 8.61 34.10 -20.58
N ASP A 74 9.40 33.03 -20.66
CA ASP A 74 8.90 31.73 -21.13
C ASP A 74 7.81 31.16 -20.21
N THR A 75 7.08 30.17 -20.71
CA THR A 75 6.00 29.50 -19.97
C THR A 75 6.29 28.00 -19.83
N LEU A 76 6.20 27.51 -18.60
CA LEU A 76 6.12 26.07 -18.29
C LEU A 76 4.66 25.65 -18.18
N HIS A 77 4.37 24.39 -18.50
CA HIS A 77 3.07 23.80 -18.24
C HIS A 77 3.17 22.77 -17.12
N LEU A 78 2.26 22.83 -16.15
CA LEU A 78 2.18 21.89 -15.04
C LEU A 78 0.89 21.08 -15.12
N GLN A 79 1.02 19.76 -15.09
CA GLN A 79 -0.06 18.83 -14.80
C GLN A 79 0.04 18.31 -13.37
N PHE A 80 -1.10 18.18 -12.70
CA PHE A 80 -1.23 17.53 -11.40
C PHE A 80 -2.66 17.01 -11.21
N THR A 81 -2.87 16.15 -10.21
CA THR A 81 -4.20 15.57 -9.95
C THR A 81 -5.02 16.44 -9.00
N ALA A 82 -4.48 16.78 -7.83
CA ALA A 82 -5.19 17.59 -6.84
C ALA A 82 -4.23 18.47 -6.01
N VAL A 83 -4.78 19.52 -5.41
CA VAL A 83 -4.11 20.31 -4.38
C VAL A 83 -4.24 19.62 -3.02
N ALA A 84 -3.23 19.79 -2.17
CA ALA A 84 -3.21 19.35 -0.78
C ALA A 84 -3.32 20.54 0.17
N ASP A 85 -3.63 20.30 1.45
CA ASP A 85 -3.50 21.31 2.51
C ASP A 85 -2.10 21.26 3.13
N ILE A 86 -1.11 21.69 2.35
CA ILE A 86 0.30 21.60 2.75
C ILE A 86 0.56 22.47 3.97
N GLN A 87 0.00 23.68 4.01
CA GLN A 87 0.21 24.60 5.12
C GLN A 87 -0.30 24.04 6.45
N GLY A 88 -1.49 23.40 6.48
CA GLY A 88 -2.01 22.75 7.69
C GLY A 88 -1.18 21.55 8.14
N MET A 89 -0.56 20.83 7.20
CA MET A 89 0.23 19.64 7.52
C MET A 89 1.65 19.92 8.02
N ILE A 90 2.29 21.02 7.59
CA ILE A 90 3.71 21.31 7.91
C ILE A 90 3.96 21.37 9.43
N GLU A 91 3.11 22.09 10.17
CA GLU A 91 3.30 22.27 11.61
C GLU A 91 3.19 20.93 12.36
N LEU A 92 2.21 20.11 11.99
CA LEU A 92 2.02 18.77 12.55
C LEU A 92 3.19 17.84 12.20
N LEU A 93 3.66 17.88 10.95
CA LEU A 93 4.83 17.10 10.51
C LEU A 93 6.08 17.45 11.31
N ASP A 94 6.30 18.74 11.60
CA ASP A 94 7.44 19.17 12.41
C ASP A 94 7.37 18.67 13.86
N VAL A 95 6.17 18.66 14.45
CA VAL A 95 5.95 18.08 15.79
C VAL A 95 6.22 16.57 15.77
N LEU A 96 5.69 15.84 14.78
CA LEU A 96 5.89 14.39 14.65
C LEU A 96 7.38 14.06 14.49
N LYS A 97 8.09 14.76 13.60
CA LYS A 97 9.54 14.60 13.39
C LYS A 97 10.33 14.93 14.66
N LYS A 98 9.90 15.94 15.42
CA LYS A 98 10.53 16.28 16.70
C LYS A 98 10.34 15.16 17.72
N CYS A 99 9.13 14.63 17.87
CA CYS A 99 8.86 13.47 18.74
C CYS A 99 9.68 12.25 18.33
N ALA A 100 9.81 11.96 17.03
CA ALA A 100 10.65 10.88 16.54
C ALA A 100 12.13 11.05 16.93
N ARG A 101 12.70 12.25 16.76
CA ARG A 101 14.08 12.55 17.21
C ARG A 101 14.25 12.39 18.72
N GLU A 102 13.29 12.86 19.51
CA GLU A 102 13.31 12.71 20.97
C GLU A 102 13.33 11.22 21.40
N ILE A 103 12.73 10.31 20.62
CA ILE A 103 12.81 8.86 20.84
C ILE A 103 14.19 8.31 20.45
N GLU A 104 14.71 8.71 19.28
CA GLU A 104 16.01 8.26 18.77
C GLU A 104 17.19 8.67 19.67
N GLU A 105 17.11 9.85 20.29
CA GLU A 105 18.14 10.36 21.20
C GLU A 105 18.17 9.64 22.56
N LYS A 106 17.09 8.93 22.94
CA LYS A 106 17.05 8.17 24.20
C LYS A 106 17.81 6.84 24.08
N PRO A 107 18.57 6.44 25.12
CA PRO A 107 19.31 5.19 25.09
C PRO A 107 18.37 3.99 24.93
N GLY A 108 18.57 3.21 23.86
CA GLY A 108 17.75 2.06 23.50
C GLY A 108 16.49 2.40 22.67
N ASN A 109 16.40 3.63 22.16
CA ASN A 109 15.32 4.14 21.32
C ASN A 109 13.93 3.90 21.95
N LYS A 110 13.77 4.21 23.24
CA LYS A 110 12.51 3.94 23.95
C LYS A 110 11.67 5.20 24.07
N LEU A 111 10.35 5.02 24.04
CA LEU A 111 9.42 6.09 24.43
C LEU A 111 9.67 6.52 25.89
N PRO A 112 9.32 7.77 26.25
CA PRO A 112 9.31 8.19 27.65
C PRO A 112 8.49 7.24 28.53
N ASP A 113 9.06 6.85 29.67
CA ASP A 113 8.42 5.90 30.59
C ASP A 113 7.25 6.58 31.31
N LEU A 114 6.04 6.06 31.09
CA LEU A 114 4.83 6.56 31.75
C LEU A 114 4.90 6.44 33.28
N ASN A 115 5.73 5.53 33.80
CA ASN A 115 5.90 5.35 35.24
C ASN A 115 6.75 6.44 35.89
N GLU A 116 7.48 7.25 35.11
CA GLU A 116 8.26 8.38 35.63
C GLU A 116 7.37 9.57 36.08
N ASP A 117 6.06 9.54 35.76
CA ASP A 117 5.01 10.50 36.14
C ASP A 117 5.49 11.96 36.24
N SER A 118 6.08 12.44 35.14
CA SER A 118 6.60 13.81 35.04
C SER A 118 5.78 14.63 34.04
N PRO A 119 5.65 15.96 34.25
CA PRO A 119 4.97 16.83 33.30
C PRO A 119 5.53 16.75 31.88
N ASP A 120 6.84 16.54 31.74
CA ASP A 120 7.52 16.42 30.46
C ASP A 120 7.09 15.16 29.69
N VAL A 121 6.87 14.04 30.40
CA VAL A 121 6.37 12.79 29.82
C VAL A 121 4.94 12.98 29.30
N TRP A 122 4.05 13.56 30.11
CA TRP A 122 2.67 13.82 29.67
C TRP A 122 2.61 14.79 28.50
N GLN A 123 3.39 15.87 28.54
CA GLN A 123 3.47 16.83 27.44
C GLN A 123 3.98 16.19 26.13
N PHE A 124 4.91 15.23 26.22
CA PHE A 124 5.33 14.46 25.05
C PHE A 124 4.18 13.66 24.45
N TYR A 125 3.45 12.89 25.27
CA TYR A 125 2.35 12.05 24.80
C TYR A 125 1.17 12.87 24.28
N ASP A 126 0.82 13.98 24.93
CA ASP A 126 -0.25 14.87 24.48
C ASP A 126 0.07 15.46 23.11
N ARG A 127 1.29 15.98 22.92
CA ARG A 127 1.76 16.50 21.64
C ARG A 127 1.74 15.42 20.57
N LEU A 128 2.28 14.25 20.87
CA LEU A 128 2.38 13.15 19.92
C LEU A 128 0.99 12.66 19.50
N LEU A 129 0.11 12.42 20.47
CA LEU A 129 -1.22 11.89 20.22
C LEU A 129 -2.04 12.86 19.37
N TYR A 130 -2.11 14.12 19.79
CA TYR A 130 -2.79 15.18 19.04
C TYR A 130 -2.26 15.26 17.59
N THR A 131 -0.93 15.23 17.44
CA THR A 131 -0.31 15.34 16.11
C THR A 131 -0.69 14.19 15.20
N VAL A 132 -0.66 12.95 15.71
CA VAL A 132 -0.97 11.76 14.89
C VAL A 132 -2.47 11.70 14.58
N GLU A 133 -3.33 12.10 15.52
CA GLU A 133 -4.78 12.22 15.34
C GLU A 133 -5.13 13.24 14.24
N GLU A 134 -4.59 14.46 14.33
CA GLU A 134 -4.84 15.51 13.35
C GLU A 134 -4.27 15.15 11.98
N LEU A 135 -3.07 14.56 11.91
CA LEU A 135 -2.50 14.07 10.64
C LEU A 135 -3.39 13.00 9.99
N GLY A 136 -3.94 12.09 10.79
CA GLY A 136 -4.88 11.07 10.30
C GLY A 136 -6.14 11.70 9.67
N SER A 137 -6.62 12.82 10.19
CA SER A 137 -7.78 13.53 9.63
C SER A 137 -7.56 14.01 8.18
N PHE A 138 -6.31 14.36 7.81
CA PHE A 138 -5.96 14.71 6.43
C PHE A 138 -6.03 13.51 5.47
N PHE A 139 -6.12 12.27 5.95
CA PHE A 139 -6.20 11.12 5.05
C PHE A 139 -7.64 10.68 4.76
N PHE A 140 -8.62 11.30 5.40
CA PHE A 140 -10.04 11.03 5.22
C PHE A 140 -10.74 12.08 4.32
N PRO A 141 -11.62 11.68 3.38
CA PRO A 141 -11.94 10.31 2.97
C PRO A 141 -10.79 9.66 2.17
N TRP A 142 -10.56 8.36 2.36
CA TRP A 142 -9.38 7.65 1.85
C TRP A 142 -9.22 7.71 0.31
N LYS A 143 -10.30 7.44 -0.44
CA LYS A 143 -10.36 7.46 -1.92
C LYS A 143 -10.75 8.84 -2.46
N CYS A 144 -9.96 9.87 -2.16
CA CYS A 144 -10.17 11.20 -2.70
C CYS A 144 -8.87 11.74 -3.32
N PRO A 145 -8.90 12.38 -4.52
CA PRO A 145 -7.71 12.98 -5.13
C PRO A 145 -6.93 13.90 -4.17
N ARG A 146 -7.64 14.70 -3.36
CA ARG A 146 -7.02 15.57 -2.35
C ARG A 146 -6.28 14.80 -1.26
N THR A 147 -6.87 13.73 -0.72
CA THR A 147 -6.22 12.94 0.33
C THR A 147 -5.06 12.11 -0.21
N VAL A 148 -5.12 11.67 -1.48
CA VAL A 148 -3.96 11.10 -2.20
C VAL A 148 -2.79 12.09 -2.23
N ALA A 149 -3.03 13.33 -2.66
CA ALA A 149 -2.00 14.37 -2.68
C ALA A 149 -1.44 14.66 -1.27
N GLN A 150 -2.31 14.69 -0.25
CA GLN A 150 -1.89 14.88 1.15
C GLN A 150 -0.99 13.72 1.65
N ARG A 151 -1.29 12.46 1.27
CA ARG A 151 -0.43 11.31 1.57
C ARG A 151 0.91 11.37 0.85
N HIS A 152 0.91 11.75 -0.43
CA HIS A 152 2.15 11.94 -1.19
C HIS A 152 3.03 13.03 -0.57
N PHE A 153 2.46 14.14 -0.13
CA PHE A 153 3.18 15.18 0.63
C PHE A 153 3.74 14.66 1.95
N PHE A 154 2.92 13.95 2.73
CA PHE A 154 3.36 13.35 4.00
C PHE A 154 4.58 12.43 3.83
N VAL A 155 4.59 11.63 2.77
CA VAL A 155 5.71 10.73 2.44
C VAL A 155 6.92 11.51 1.92
N GLN A 156 6.72 12.47 1.01
CA GLN A 156 7.75 13.36 0.48
C GLN A 156 8.53 14.05 1.61
N GLU A 157 7.80 14.56 2.62
CA GLU A 157 8.38 15.25 3.76
C GLU A 157 8.93 14.30 4.84
N ARG A 158 9.08 13.00 4.56
CA ARG A 158 9.55 12.01 5.54
C ARG A 158 8.66 11.91 6.80
N GLY A 159 7.40 12.27 6.70
CA GLY A 159 6.42 12.10 7.78
C GLY A 159 6.22 10.63 8.13
N PHE A 160 6.20 9.75 7.12
CA PHE A 160 6.07 8.32 7.34
C PHE A 160 7.28 7.71 8.06
N ASP A 161 8.50 8.23 7.82
CA ASP A 161 9.69 7.83 8.58
C ASP A 161 9.53 8.14 10.06
N ALA A 162 9.14 9.39 10.37
CA ALA A 162 8.93 9.83 11.75
C ALA A 162 7.80 9.03 12.43
N PHE A 163 6.72 8.74 11.71
CA PHE A 163 5.66 7.88 12.19
C PHE A 163 6.17 6.46 12.51
N LEU A 164 6.98 5.86 11.64
CA LEU A 164 7.54 4.53 11.90
C LEU A 164 8.47 4.51 13.11
N GLU A 165 9.27 5.55 13.35
CA GLU A 165 10.08 5.64 14.57
C GLU A 165 9.21 5.61 15.83
N VAL A 166 8.13 6.38 15.86
CA VAL A 166 7.16 6.33 16.96
C VAL A 166 6.49 4.96 17.05
N PHE A 167 6.06 4.42 15.92
CA PHE A 167 5.33 3.17 15.85
C PHE A 167 6.13 1.99 16.40
N LYS A 168 7.42 1.87 16.11
CA LYS A 168 8.25 0.74 16.61
C LYS A 168 8.18 0.53 18.11
N PHE A 169 8.16 1.61 18.87
CA PHE A 169 8.35 1.58 20.32
C PHE A 169 7.07 1.82 21.10
N SER A 170 5.98 2.19 20.43
CA SER A 170 4.69 2.28 21.08
C SER A 170 4.17 0.91 21.48
N ARG A 171 3.81 0.76 22.75
CA ARG A 171 3.10 -0.43 23.22
C ARG A 171 1.68 -0.47 22.64
N GLN A 172 1.08 0.68 22.43
CA GLN A 172 -0.15 0.93 21.69
C GLN A 172 -0.08 2.39 21.23
N LEU A 173 -0.55 2.69 20.03
CA LEU A 173 -0.89 4.07 19.68
C LEU A 173 -2.35 4.26 20.10
N PHE A 174 -2.65 5.20 21.00
CA PHE A 174 -4.01 5.50 21.44
C PHE A 174 -4.82 6.22 20.37
N LEU A 175 -4.79 5.70 19.15
CA LEU A 175 -5.52 6.25 18.02
C LEU A 175 -6.92 5.66 17.96
N THR A 176 -7.82 6.40 17.33
CA THR A 176 -9.06 5.80 16.86
C THR A 176 -8.73 4.69 15.85
N GLU A 177 -9.59 3.66 15.76
CA GLU A 177 -9.45 2.57 14.79
C GLU A 177 -9.26 3.12 13.36
N GLN A 178 -9.94 4.21 13.01
CA GLN A 178 -9.82 4.85 11.70
C GLN A 178 -8.41 5.43 11.44
N GLN A 179 -7.82 6.12 12.41
CA GLN A 179 -6.49 6.73 12.26
C GLN A 179 -5.37 5.68 12.21
N GLU A 180 -5.45 4.61 13.02
CA GLU A 180 -4.51 3.49 12.96
C GLU A 180 -4.54 2.85 11.55
N ARG A 181 -5.74 2.66 11.01
CA ARG A 181 -5.95 2.16 9.66
C ARG A 181 -5.36 3.09 8.60
N ASP A 182 -5.64 4.38 8.63
CA ASP A 182 -5.23 5.33 7.59
C ASP A 182 -3.69 5.46 7.51
N LEU A 183 -3.00 5.43 8.65
CA LEU A 183 -1.53 5.47 8.66
C LEU A 183 -0.90 4.17 8.16
N ILE A 184 -1.53 3.03 8.40
CA ILE A 184 -1.04 1.73 7.94
C ILE A 184 -1.38 1.48 6.46
N LEU A 185 -2.50 1.99 5.95
CA LEU A 185 -2.86 1.92 4.54
C LEU A 185 -1.89 2.68 3.62
N LEU A 186 -1.03 3.56 4.16
CA LEU A 186 0.07 4.15 3.39
C LEU A 186 0.99 3.07 2.80
N VAL A 187 1.11 1.91 3.45
CA VAL A 187 1.88 0.76 2.95
C VAL A 187 1.27 0.18 1.67
N GLU A 188 -0.05 0.20 1.51
CA GLU A 188 -0.70 -0.31 0.30
C GLU A 188 -0.29 0.49 -0.95
N CYS A 189 -0.10 1.80 -0.80
CA CYS A 189 -0.03 2.73 -1.92
C CYS A 189 1.35 2.89 -2.55
N ASP A 190 2.43 2.59 -1.84
CA ASP A 190 3.79 2.90 -2.28
C ASP A 190 4.76 1.72 -2.10
N SER A 191 5.30 1.24 -3.22
CA SER A 191 6.28 0.15 -3.25
C SER A 191 7.57 0.43 -2.47
N ASN A 192 7.99 1.70 -2.34
CA ASN A 192 9.14 2.11 -1.54
C ASN A 192 8.80 2.07 -0.05
N ILE A 193 7.57 2.40 0.32
CA ILE A 193 7.09 2.27 1.69
C ILE A 193 7.05 0.79 2.10
N GLN A 194 6.52 -0.08 1.23
CA GLN A 194 6.52 -1.53 1.44
C GLN A 194 7.93 -2.05 1.72
N GLU A 195 8.88 -1.69 0.85
CA GLU A 195 10.29 -2.09 1.00
C GLU A 195 10.92 -1.50 2.28
N LYS A 196 10.61 -0.25 2.63
CA LYS A 196 11.08 0.39 3.87
C LYS A 196 10.57 -0.37 5.10
N VAL A 197 9.27 -0.63 5.20
CA VAL A 197 8.68 -1.37 6.34
C VAL A 197 9.30 -2.76 6.46
N SER A 198 9.41 -3.51 5.37
CA SER A 198 9.98 -4.86 5.37
C SER A 198 11.47 -4.91 5.72
N ASN A 199 12.21 -3.83 5.46
CA ASN A 199 13.62 -3.69 5.82
C ASN A 199 13.84 -3.20 7.26
N MET A 200 12.78 -3.02 8.05
CA MET A 200 12.85 -2.58 9.45
C MET A 200 12.39 -3.71 10.39
N PRO A 201 13.31 -4.58 10.87
CA PRO A 201 12.95 -5.73 11.72
C PRO A 201 12.14 -5.36 12.96
N ALA A 202 12.36 -4.20 13.56
CA ALA A 202 11.57 -3.71 14.70
C ALA A 202 10.09 -3.51 14.35
N VAL A 203 9.80 -2.92 13.19
CA VAL A 203 8.43 -2.72 12.70
C VAL A 203 7.78 -4.06 12.37
N VAL A 204 8.49 -4.93 11.63
CA VAL A 204 7.98 -6.26 11.27
C VAL A 204 7.69 -7.11 12.51
N ASN A 205 8.59 -7.13 13.49
CA ASN A 205 8.37 -7.84 14.75
C ASN A 205 7.20 -7.27 15.53
N LYS A 206 7.00 -5.95 15.53
CA LYS A 206 5.83 -5.34 16.15
C LYS A 206 4.53 -5.75 15.44
N LEU A 207 4.49 -5.75 14.11
CA LEU A 207 3.31 -6.20 13.36
C LEU A 207 2.99 -7.67 13.66
N LEU A 208 4.00 -8.54 13.68
CA LEU A 208 3.83 -9.95 14.05
C LEU A 208 3.34 -10.11 15.49
N PHE A 209 3.86 -9.30 16.42
CA PHE A 209 3.38 -9.26 17.81
C PHE A 209 1.90 -8.86 17.87
N MET A 210 1.49 -7.82 17.14
CA MET A 210 0.09 -7.37 17.09
C MET A 210 -0.84 -8.45 16.54
N ILE A 211 -0.39 -9.22 15.53
CA ILE A 211 -1.15 -10.32 14.92
C ILE A 211 -1.32 -11.51 15.88
N ASP A 212 -0.32 -11.80 16.71
CA ASP A 212 -0.39 -12.88 17.69
C ASP A 212 -1.33 -12.51 18.85
N ARG A 213 -2.62 -12.87 18.72
CA ARG A 213 -3.66 -12.54 19.69
C ARG A 213 -3.35 -13.02 21.11
N TYR A 214 -2.64 -14.14 21.28
CA TYR A 214 -2.24 -14.62 22.60
C TYR A 214 -1.29 -13.67 23.32
N GLN A 215 -0.53 -12.86 22.56
CA GLN A 215 0.37 -11.86 23.10
C GLN A 215 -0.24 -10.45 23.06
N SER A 216 -0.93 -10.10 21.97
CA SER A 216 -1.40 -8.73 21.73
C SER A 216 -2.63 -8.37 22.56
N GLU A 217 -3.56 -9.30 22.77
CA GLU A 217 -4.77 -9.04 23.56
C GLU A 217 -4.44 -8.76 25.04
N PRO A 218 -3.61 -9.56 25.75
CA PRO A 218 -3.14 -9.20 27.09
C PRO A 218 -2.33 -7.89 27.14
N ALA A 219 -1.72 -7.50 26.01
CA ALA A 219 -0.96 -6.27 25.92
C ALA A 219 -1.84 -5.02 25.71
N GLY A 220 -3.15 -5.19 25.46
CA GLY A 220 -4.13 -4.11 25.29
C GLY A 220 -4.53 -3.81 23.84
N TYR A 221 -4.02 -4.57 22.86
CA TYR A 221 -4.40 -4.38 21.46
C TYR A 221 -5.80 -4.92 21.18
N SER A 222 -6.56 -4.15 20.42
CA SER A 222 -7.86 -4.60 19.94
C SER A 222 -7.69 -5.65 18.84
N LEU A 223 -8.77 -6.40 18.59
CA LEU A 223 -8.84 -7.28 17.42
C LEU A 223 -8.66 -6.49 16.12
N PHE A 224 -9.22 -5.28 16.03
CA PHE A 224 -9.09 -4.42 14.87
C PHE A 224 -7.63 -4.06 14.58
N SER A 225 -6.85 -3.66 15.59
CA SER A 225 -5.40 -3.40 15.44
C SER A 225 -4.65 -4.63 14.91
N SER A 226 -5.05 -5.82 15.34
CA SER A 226 -4.47 -7.09 14.85
C SER A 226 -4.80 -7.33 13.37
N GLN A 227 -6.04 -7.04 12.96
CA GLN A 227 -6.47 -7.14 11.56
C GLN A 227 -5.72 -6.13 10.69
N VAL A 228 -5.60 -4.88 11.13
CA VAL A 228 -4.83 -3.84 10.43
C VAL A 228 -3.35 -4.23 10.32
N ALA A 229 -2.75 -4.81 11.35
CA ALA A 229 -1.38 -5.32 11.27
C ALA A 229 -1.22 -6.46 10.26
N SER A 230 -2.19 -7.38 10.18
CA SER A 230 -2.17 -8.45 9.17
C SER A 230 -2.32 -7.91 7.74
N ASN A 231 -3.11 -6.85 7.56
CA ASN A 231 -3.20 -6.12 6.30
C ASN A 231 -1.88 -5.44 5.93
N ALA A 232 -1.24 -4.77 6.88
CA ALA A 232 0.06 -4.14 6.67
C ALA A 232 1.11 -5.13 6.15
N LEU A 233 1.17 -6.31 6.76
CA LEU A 233 2.08 -7.38 6.31
C LEU A 233 1.70 -7.87 4.91
N PHE A 234 0.40 -8.03 4.61
CA PHE A 234 -0.03 -8.41 3.27
C PHE A 234 0.39 -7.37 2.23
N TYR A 235 0.22 -6.08 2.50
CA TYR A 235 0.63 -4.99 1.62
C TYR A 235 2.13 -4.96 1.38
N CYS A 236 2.93 -5.28 2.40
CA CYS A 236 4.37 -5.43 2.24
C CYS A 236 4.75 -6.52 1.22
N THR A 237 3.86 -7.46 0.90
CA THR A 237 4.11 -8.51 -0.11
C THR A 237 3.74 -8.11 -1.54
N PHE A 238 3.21 -6.90 -1.77
CA PHE A 238 2.84 -6.44 -3.11
C PHE A 238 4.09 -6.18 -3.95
N ASN A 239 5.10 -5.52 -3.37
CA ASN A 239 6.45 -5.43 -3.93
C ASN A 239 7.23 -6.73 -3.70
N VAL A 240 7.70 -7.35 -4.78
CA VAL A 240 8.43 -8.62 -4.75
C VAL A 240 9.76 -8.56 -3.98
N LYS A 241 10.47 -7.42 -4.01
CA LYS A 241 11.70 -7.21 -3.21
C LYS A 241 11.37 -7.15 -1.73
N SER A 242 10.32 -6.40 -1.40
CA SER A 242 9.80 -6.27 -0.03
C SER A 242 9.39 -7.63 0.55
N ALA A 243 8.71 -8.47 -0.25
CA ALA A 243 8.38 -9.85 0.14
C ALA A 243 9.64 -10.68 0.49
N GLN A 244 10.72 -10.56 -0.28
CA GLN A 244 11.98 -11.26 0.04
C GLN A 244 12.64 -10.71 1.32
N SER A 245 12.54 -9.40 1.59
CA SER A 245 13.00 -8.82 2.86
C SER A 245 12.25 -9.39 4.07
N LEU A 246 10.93 -9.62 3.96
CA LEU A 246 10.15 -10.28 5.01
C LEU A 246 10.62 -11.72 5.27
N VAL A 247 10.97 -12.46 4.22
CA VAL A 247 11.55 -13.80 4.36
C VAL A 247 12.90 -13.73 5.08
N ASN A 248 13.77 -12.79 4.69
CA ASN A 248 15.09 -12.63 5.28
C ASN A 248 15.07 -12.28 6.78
N CYS A 249 14.00 -11.63 7.27
CA CYS A 249 13.86 -11.29 8.69
C CYS A 249 13.12 -12.35 9.53
N GLY A 250 12.81 -13.51 8.94
CA GLY A 250 12.15 -14.63 9.62
C GLY A 250 10.67 -14.41 9.89
N ALA A 251 10.01 -13.56 9.09
CA ALA A 251 8.59 -13.27 9.26
C ALA A 251 7.70 -14.46 8.87
N VAL A 252 8.13 -15.28 7.91
CA VAL A 252 7.36 -16.41 7.39
C VAL A 252 7.15 -17.47 8.45
N GLU A 253 8.21 -17.91 9.14
CA GLU A 253 8.14 -18.95 10.17
C GLU A 253 7.29 -18.50 11.35
N LYS A 254 7.45 -17.24 11.78
CA LYS A 254 6.65 -16.63 12.85
C LYS A 254 5.19 -16.54 12.46
N LEU A 255 4.88 -15.98 11.30
CA LEU A 255 3.50 -15.82 10.83
C LEU A 255 2.83 -17.18 10.63
N LEU A 256 3.55 -18.17 10.11
CA LEU A 256 3.07 -19.55 9.97
C LEU A 256 2.73 -20.15 11.33
N HIS A 257 3.61 -20.02 12.34
CA HIS A 257 3.36 -20.50 13.70
C HIS A 257 2.14 -19.82 14.33
N ILE A 258 2.10 -18.49 14.26
CA ILE A 258 1.02 -17.65 14.80
C ILE A 258 -0.32 -18.06 14.17
N THR A 259 -0.38 -18.14 12.83
CA THR A 259 -1.63 -18.46 12.12
C THR A 259 -2.10 -19.89 12.42
N LYS A 260 -1.19 -20.86 12.54
CA LYS A 260 -1.54 -22.23 12.95
C LYS A 260 -2.17 -22.28 14.35
N ALA A 261 -1.68 -21.46 15.29
CA ALA A 261 -2.14 -21.47 16.66
C ALA A 261 -3.61 -21.06 16.80
N PHE A 262 -4.09 -20.10 15.99
CA PHE A 262 -5.48 -19.62 16.05
C PHE A 262 -6.35 -20.03 14.85
N LEU A 263 -5.87 -20.93 13.99
CA LEU A 263 -6.63 -21.33 12.79
C LEU A 263 -7.97 -21.99 13.15
N ASN A 264 -7.96 -22.86 14.16
CA ASN A 264 -9.12 -23.58 14.66
C ASN A 264 -9.81 -22.89 15.83
N ASP A 265 -9.33 -21.70 16.20
CA ASP A 265 -9.91 -20.94 17.30
C ASP A 265 -11.27 -20.41 16.87
N LYS A 266 -12.33 -20.91 17.52
CA LYS A 266 -13.71 -20.47 17.31
C LYS A 266 -13.93 -19.03 17.78
N ASP A 267 -13.10 -18.57 18.72
CA ASP A 267 -13.07 -17.18 19.19
C ASP A 267 -12.16 -16.30 18.30
N GLY A 268 -11.37 -16.94 17.42
CA GLY A 268 -10.51 -16.29 16.44
C GLY A 268 -11.28 -15.67 15.28
N ASN A 269 -10.82 -14.51 14.82
CA ASN A 269 -11.47 -13.73 13.79
C ASN A 269 -11.10 -14.18 12.36
N THR A 270 -12.10 -14.42 11.51
CA THR A 270 -11.93 -14.87 10.12
C THR A 270 -11.09 -13.92 9.25
N PRO A 271 -11.35 -12.59 9.19
CA PRO A 271 -10.49 -11.64 8.47
C PRO A 271 -9.01 -11.69 8.86
N LEU A 272 -8.69 -11.80 10.17
CA LEU A 272 -7.30 -11.91 10.62
C LEU A 272 -6.61 -13.14 10.02
N ARG A 273 -7.26 -14.31 10.07
CA ARG A 273 -6.76 -15.55 9.44
C ARG A 273 -6.58 -15.38 7.94
N TYR A 274 -7.56 -14.76 7.29
CA TYR A 274 -7.56 -14.53 5.85
C TYR A 274 -6.36 -13.73 5.37
N TYR A 275 -6.08 -12.57 5.99
CA TYR A 275 -4.94 -11.73 5.60
C TYR A 275 -3.58 -12.35 5.95
N CYS A 276 -3.50 -13.15 7.02
CA CYS A 276 -2.31 -13.96 7.30
C CYS A 276 -2.07 -15.01 6.20
N CYS A 277 -3.13 -15.71 5.76
CA CYS A 277 -3.06 -16.67 4.65
C CYS A 277 -2.64 -15.99 3.35
N LEU A 278 -3.21 -14.81 3.04
CA LEU A 278 -2.84 -14.02 1.86
C LEU A 278 -1.36 -13.63 1.86
N SER A 279 -0.85 -13.16 3.00
CA SER A 279 0.56 -12.79 3.17
C SER A 279 1.49 -13.97 2.93
N LEU A 280 1.21 -15.13 3.56
CA LEU A 280 1.99 -16.35 3.38
C LEU A 280 1.92 -16.86 1.93
N ALA A 281 0.74 -16.82 1.32
CA ALA A 281 0.52 -17.24 -0.06
C ALA A 281 1.28 -16.35 -1.06
N ARG A 282 1.34 -15.03 -0.82
CA ARG A 282 2.14 -14.10 -1.62
C ARG A 282 3.63 -14.35 -1.49
N MET A 283 4.14 -14.48 -0.27
CA MET A 283 5.57 -14.79 -0.07
C MET A 283 5.95 -16.14 -0.71
N CYS A 284 5.06 -17.14 -0.65
CA CYS A 284 5.28 -18.44 -1.30
C CYS A 284 5.28 -18.39 -2.84
N SER A 285 4.52 -17.47 -3.45
CA SER A 285 4.33 -17.41 -4.91
C SER A 285 5.11 -16.32 -5.63
N ALA A 286 5.66 -15.35 -4.89
CA ALA A 286 6.38 -14.21 -5.44
C ALA A 286 7.70 -14.65 -6.14
N PRO A 287 7.99 -14.17 -7.36
CA PRO A 287 9.04 -14.75 -8.21
C PRO A 287 10.48 -14.53 -7.74
N LEU A 288 10.74 -13.53 -6.88
CA LEU A 288 12.08 -13.32 -6.29
C LEU A 288 12.23 -13.97 -4.91
N VAL A 289 11.15 -14.52 -4.34
CA VAL A 289 11.19 -15.08 -3.00
C VAL A 289 11.79 -16.47 -3.01
N LYS A 290 12.77 -16.70 -2.15
CA LYS A 290 13.40 -17.99 -1.93
C LYS A 290 12.91 -18.58 -0.60
N LEU A 291 12.04 -19.58 -0.71
CA LEU A 291 11.59 -20.41 0.41
C LEU A 291 11.91 -21.87 0.11
N ASP A 292 12.23 -22.63 1.15
CA ASP A 292 12.44 -24.06 1.03
C ASP A 292 11.11 -24.79 0.78
N ILE A 293 11.22 -26.03 0.29
CA ILE A 293 10.08 -26.83 -0.14
C ILE A 293 9.17 -27.19 1.05
N ASP A 294 9.74 -27.44 2.23
CA ASP A 294 8.99 -27.84 3.41
C ASP A 294 8.17 -26.69 3.98
N THR A 295 8.75 -25.48 4.02
CA THR A 295 8.03 -24.26 4.38
C THR A 295 6.89 -23.97 3.40
N CYS A 296 7.13 -24.06 2.10
CA CYS A 296 6.07 -23.91 1.08
C CYS A 296 4.94 -24.95 1.25
N LYS A 297 5.29 -26.19 1.56
CA LYS A 297 4.31 -27.26 1.82
C LYS A 297 3.47 -26.94 3.07
N ALA A 298 4.11 -26.50 4.15
CA ALA A 298 3.42 -26.13 5.38
C ALA A 298 2.48 -24.93 5.20
N ILE A 299 2.84 -23.97 4.34
CA ILE A 299 1.96 -22.86 3.94
C ILE A 299 0.75 -23.38 3.17
N HIS A 300 0.94 -24.27 2.20
CA HIS A 300 -0.17 -24.85 1.44
C HIS A 300 -1.14 -25.64 2.32
N GLU A 301 -0.63 -26.47 3.25
CA GLU A 301 -1.45 -27.20 4.21
C GLU A 301 -2.27 -26.25 5.09
N LEU A 302 -1.67 -25.15 5.56
CA LEU A 302 -2.38 -24.11 6.32
C LEU A 302 -3.51 -23.47 5.50
N ILE A 303 -3.24 -23.13 4.24
CA ILE A 303 -4.23 -22.51 3.35
C ILE A 303 -5.37 -23.47 3.05
N ASP A 304 -5.10 -24.76 2.80
CA ASP A 304 -6.16 -25.74 2.58
C ASP A 304 -7.05 -25.88 3.83
N LEU A 305 -6.46 -25.93 5.03
CA LEU A 305 -7.24 -25.94 6.28
C LEU A 305 -8.14 -24.70 6.44
N PHE A 306 -7.64 -23.51 6.08
CA PHE A 306 -8.44 -22.28 6.06
C PHE A 306 -9.62 -22.41 5.09
N LEU A 307 -9.36 -22.83 3.85
CA LEU A 307 -10.36 -22.93 2.78
C LEU A 307 -11.41 -24.02 3.06
N ASP A 308 -11.06 -25.09 3.78
CA ASP A 308 -11.99 -26.16 4.17
C ASP A 308 -13.00 -25.69 5.23
N SER A 309 -12.68 -24.61 5.96
CA SER A 309 -13.44 -24.16 7.14
C SER A 309 -14.19 -22.84 6.93
N HIS A 310 -13.98 -22.12 5.82
CA HIS A 310 -14.54 -20.77 5.61
C HIS A 310 -15.10 -20.61 4.20
N VAL A 311 -16.09 -19.72 4.05
CA VAL A 311 -16.64 -19.33 2.73
C VAL A 311 -16.36 -17.86 2.41
N PRO A 312 -16.30 -17.48 1.11
CA PRO A 312 -15.88 -16.13 0.72
C PRO A 312 -16.74 -14.99 1.30
N ASN A 313 -18.05 -15.21 1.45
CA ASN A 313 -18.99 -14.17 1.95
C ASN A 313 -18.68 -13.67 3.37
N GLU A 314 -18.05 -14.50 4.22
CA GLU A 314 -17.68 -14.10 5.58
C GLU A 314 -16.68 -12.93 5.60
N ILE A 315 -15.85 -12.82 4.55
CA ILE A 315 -14.88 -11.73 4.42
C ILE A 315 -15.57 -10.45 3.94
N SER A 316 -16.46 -10.56 2.95
CA SER A 316 -17.20 -9.40 2.42
C SER A 316 -18.02 -8.70 3.50
N GLU A 317 -18.73 -9.45 4.34
CA GLU A 317 -19.52 -8.88 5.44
C GLU A 317 -18.67 -8.05 6.40
N TRP A 318 -17.45 -8.50 6.69
CA TRP A 318 -16.51 -7.74 7.51
C TRP A 318 -15.96 -6.52 6.78
N GLU A 319 -15.53 -6.66 5.53
CA GLU A 319 -15.00 -5.55 4.74
C GLU A 319 -16.04 -4.43 4.56
N GLU A 320 -17.30 -4.77 4.29
CA GLU A 320 -18.42 -3.82 4.23
C GLU A 320 -18.64 -3.12 5.58
N LYS A 321 -18.71 -3.88 6.67
CA LYS A 321 -18.90 -3.33 8.02
C LYS A 321 -17.77 -2.39 8.44
N SER A 322 -16.53 -2.73 8.08
CA SER A 322 -15.35 -1.91 8.35
C SER A 322 -15.14 -0.80 7.32
N SER A 323 -16.04 -0.66 6.34
CA SER A 323 -15.90 0.29 5.21
C SER A 323 -14.50 0.18 4.60
N TYR A 324 -14.05 -1.04 4.34
CA TYR A 324 -12.72 -1.32 3.82
C TYR A 324 -12.64 -0.90 2.35
N VAL A 325 -11.50 -0.33 1.98
CA VAL A 325 -11.36 0.37 0.70
C VAL A 325 -10.03 -0.01 0.09
N TRP A 326 -10.09 -0.92 -0.88
CA TRP A 326 -8.91 -1.43 -1.60
C TRP A 326 -8.39 -0.43 -2.63
N MET A 327 -7.07 -0.33 -2.75
CA MET A 327 -6.39 0.51 -3.74
C MET A 327 -5.94 -0.28 -4.98
N THR A 328 -5.77 -1.59 -4.85
CA THR A 328 -5.42 -2.47 -5.98
C THR A 328 -5.94 -3.89 -5.79
N MET A 329 -6.33 -4.53 -6.88
CA MET A 329 -6.74 -5.93 -6.95
C MET A 329 -5.64 -6.83 -7.51
N VAL A 330 -4.55 -6.25 -8.04
CA VAL A 330 -3.45 -6.95 -8.71
C VAL A 330 -2.88 -8.12 -7.88
N PRO A 331 -2.62 -7.99 -6.57
CA PRO A 331 -2.02 -9.07 -5.77
C PRO A 331 -2.93 -10.30 -5.64
N LEU A 332 -4.25 -10.12 -5.63
CA LEU A 332 -5.21 -11.23 -5.60
C LEU A 332 -5.25 -11.94 -6.96
N VAL A 333 -5.18 -11.19 -8.06
CA VAL A 333 -5.04 -11.76 -9.40
C VAL A 333 -3.72 -12.52 -9.51
N HIS A 334 -2.62 -12.01 -8.95
CA HIS A 334 -1.34 -12.74 -8.90
C HIS A 334 -1.49 -14.11 -8.22
N LEU A 335 -2.14 -14.16 -7.05
CA LEU A 335 -2.40 -15.42 -6.35
C LEU A 335 -3.23 -16.37 -7.21
N ALA A 336 -4.26 -15.88 -7.90
CA ALA A 336 -5.10 -16.70 -8.77
C ALA A 336 -4.32 -17.27 -9.99
N PHE A 337 -3.26 -16.59 -10.43
CA PHE A 337 -2.34 -17.06 -11.47
C PHE A 337 -1.22 -17.99 -10.95
N ALA A 338 -1.08 -18.21 -9.64
CA ALA A 338 -0.02 -19.05 -9.07
C ALA A 338 -0.23 -20.57 -9.25
N GLY A 339 -1.18 -20.99 -10.09
CA GLY A 339 -1.34 -22.38 -10.50
C GLY A 339 -0.35 -22.75 -11.61
N ARG A 340 0.60 -23.64 -11.33
CA ARG A 340 1.62 -24.05 -12.29
C ARG A 340 1.08 -25.01 -13.35
N ILE A 341 1.52 -24.79 -14.58
CA ILE A 341 1.47 -25.80 -15.65
C ILE A 341 2.78 -26.58 -15.60
N GLU A 342 2.74 -27.84 -15.16
CA GLU A 342 3.88 -28.77 -15.23
C GLU A 342 3.49 -29.97 -16.10
N ASN A 343 4.32 -30.30 -17.09
CA ASN A 343 4.14 -31.47 -17.97
C ASN A 343 2.75 -31.58 -18.62
N ASN A 344 2.24 -30.49 -19.20
CA ASN A 344 0.90 -30.39 -19.81
C ASN A 344 -0.28 -30.72 -18.88
N ARG A 345 -0.07 -30.70 -17.54
CA ARG A 345 -1.16 -30.81 -16.55
C ARG A 345 -1.19 -29.56 -15.67
N GLN A 346 -2.37 -28.94 -15.61
CA GLN A 346 -2.64 -27.85 -14.67
C GLN A 346 -2.69 -28.42 -13.25
N ARG A 347 -1.80 -27.98 -12.35
CA ARG A 347 -1.94 -28.27 -10.91
C ARG A 347 -2.45 -27.01 -10.21
N SER A 348 -3.62 -27.11 -9.58
CA SER A 348 -4.11 -26.07 -8.68
C SER A 348 -3.27 -26.10 -7.41
N SER A 349 -2.52 -25.03 -7.15
CA SER A 349 -1.89 -24.79 -5.85
C SER A 349 -2.93 -24.30 -4.85
N SER A 350 -2.70 -24.50 -3.55
CA SER A 350 -3.57 -23.94 -2.49
C SER A 350 -3.57 -22.40 -2.57
N THR A 351 -2.45 -21.80 -2.97
CA THR A 351 -2.33 -20.38 -3.35
C THR A 351 -3.30 -19.97 -4.45
N GLN A 352 -3.40 -20.74 -5.55
CA GLN A 352 -4.37 -20.45 -6.62
C GLN A 352 -5.81 -20.53 -6.12
N LYS A 353 -6.13 -21.54 -5.30
CA LYS A 353 -7.47 -21.65 -4.70
C LYS A 353 -7.80 -20.45 -3.82
N LEU A 354 -6.85 -20.00 -3.00
CA LEU A 354 -7.00 -18.82 -2.15
C LEU A 354 -7.20 -17.55 -2.99
N GLY A 355 -6.42 -17.37 -4.06
CA GLY A 355 -6.61 -16.24 -4.97
C GLY A 355 -8.00 -16.22 -5.62
N ILE A 356 -8.51 -17.38 -6.07
CA ILE A 356 -9.88 -17.49 -6.61
C ILE A 356 -10.92 -17.23 -5.52
N PHE A 357 -10.75 -17.80 -4.33
CA PHE A 357 -11.60 -17.55 -3.17
C PHE A 357 -11.71 -16.05 -2.89
N SER A 358 -10.57 -15.34 -2.85
CA SER A 358 -10.50 -13.90 -2.68
C SER A 358 -11.20 -13.12 -3.79
N LEU A 359 -10.93 -13.44 -5.05
CA LEU A 359 -11.54 -12.73 -6.17
C LEU A 359 -13.06 -12.88 -6.22
N VAL A 360 -13.60 -14.03 -5.77
CA VAL A 360 -15.05 -14.29 -5.81
C VAL A 360 -15.83 -13.30 -4.94
N HIS A 361 -15.38 -13.07 -3.71
CA HIS A 361 -16.06 -12.16 -2.78
C HIS A 361 -15.69 -10.70 -3.04
N MET A 362 -14.44 -10.43 -3.41
CA MET A 362 -14.00 -9.08 -3.72
C MET A 362 -14.78 -8.48 -4.88
N LEU A 363 -14.97 -9.25 -5.96
CA LEU A 363 -15.66 -8.79 -7.16
C LEU A 363 -17.18 -8.97 -7.07
N SER A 364 -17.76 -9.42 -5.95
CA SER A 364 -19.21 -9.27 -5.74
C SER A 364 -19.60 -7.83 -5.35
N ILE A 365 -18.63 -7.01 -4.94
CA ILE A 365 -18.80 -5.60 -4.57
C ILE A 365 -18.58 -4.70 -5.80
N GLU A 366 -19.50 -3.78 -6.08
CA GLU A 366 -19.49 -2.93 -7.28
C GLU A 366 -18.26 -2.01 -7.34
N GLU A 367 -17.87 -1.40 -6.23
CA GLU A 367 -16.70 -0.51 -6.15
C GLU A 367 -15.39 -1.25 -6.48
N ASN A 368 -15.28 -2.52 -6.09
CA ASN A 368 -14.13 -3.37 -6.39
C ASN A 368 -14.14 -3.83 -7.85
N GLN A 369 -15.31 -4.01 -8.46
CA GLN A 369 -15.40 -4.24 -9.91
C GLN A 369 -14.91 -3.02 -10.69
N GLN A 370 -15.30 -1.81 -10.30
CA GLN A 370 -14.81 -0.58 -10.94
C GLN A 370 -13.29 -0.42 -10.78
N LEU A 371 -12.74 -0.80 -9.63
CA LEU A 371 -11.29 -0.85 -9.41
C LEU A 371 -10.61 -1.86 -10.36
N ALA A 372 -11.13 -3.09 -10.45
CA ALA A 372 -10.57 -4.08 -11.35
C ALA A 372 -10.68 -3.70 -12.85
N LEU A 373 -11.70 -2.92 -13.21
CA LEU A 373 -11.85 -2.34 -14.55
C LEU A 373 -10.78 -1.28 -14.82
N SER A 374 -10.57 -0.34 -13.88
CA SER A 374 -9.57 0.73 -14.04
C SER A 374 -8.14 0.19 -14.12
N GLU A 375 -7.85 -0.91 -13.42
CA GLU A 375 -6.58 -1.63 -13.47
C GLU A 375 -6.44 -2.57 -14.70
N ASN A 376 -7.43 -2.62 -15.58
CA ASN A 376 -7.46 -3.50 -16.77
C ASN A 376 -7.29 -5.00 -16.44
N LEU A 377 -7.86 -5.47 -15.33
CA LEU A 377 -7.69 -6.86 -14.86
C LEU A 377 -8.67 -7.86 -15.49
N PHE A 378 -9.86 -7.42 -15.88
CA PHE A 378 -10.90 -8.30 -16.44
C PHE A 378 -10.44 -9.14 -17.64
N PRO A 379 -9.71 -8.59 -18.64
CA PRO A 379 -9.17 -9.39 -19.73
C PRO A 379 -8.27 -10.55 -19.26
N TYR A 380 -7.48 -10.34 -18.20
CA TYR A 380 -6.65 -11.39 -17.60
C TYR A 380 -7.49 -12.45 -16.87
N LEU A 381 -8.54 -12.04 -16.16
CA LEU A 381 -9.45 -12.96 -15.48
C LEU A 381 -10.22 -13.85 -16.47
N VAL A 382 -10.64 -13.29 -17.61
CA VAL A 382 -11.23 -14.06 -18.71
C VAL A 382 -10.25 -15.12 -19.21
N CYS A 383 -8.99 -14.74 -19.46
CA CYS A 383 -7.96 -15.70 -19.89
C CYS A 383 -7.69 -16.76 -18.81
N LEU A 384 -7.61 -16.38 -17.54
CA LEU A 384 -7.44 -17.31 -16.42
C LEU A 384 -8.56 -18.37 -16.40
N SER A 385 -9.81 -17.97 -16.61
CA SER A 385 -10.96 -18.88 -16.63
C SER A 385 -10.86 -20.00 -17.68
N TRP A 386 -10.07 -19.81 -18.75
CA TRP A 386 -9.83 -20.83 -19.77
C TRP A 386 -8.90 -21.94 -19.29
N HIS A 387 -8.09 -21.66 -18.26
CA HIS A 387 -7.07 -22.56 -17.72
C HIS A 387 -7.43 -23.16 -16.36
N LEU A 388 -8.54 -22.72 -15.75
CA LEU A 388 -9.01 -23.24 -14.46
C LEU A 388 -9.77 -24.58 -14.59
N PRO A 389 -9.67 -25.48 -13.58
CA PRO A 389 -10.59 -26.61 -13.43
C PRO A 389 -12.04 -26.15 -13.31
N CYS A 390 -13.01 -27.06 -13.57
CA CYS A 390 -14.44 -26.71 -13.64
C CYS A 390 -14.96 -25.93 -12.41
N ASP A 391 -14.63 -26.35 -11.18
CA ASP A 391 -15.09 -25.65 -9.97
C ASP A 391 -14.61 -24.19 -9.89
N GLY A 392 -13.31 -23.96 -10.03
CA GLY A 392 -12.74 -22.60 -10.01
C GLY A 392 -13.19 -21.75 -11.20
N LYS A 393 -13.38 -22.37 -12.36
CA LYS A 393 -13.87 -21.73 -13.58
C LYS A 393 -15.31 -21.21 -13.42
N GLU A 394 -16.21 -22.02 -12.87
CA GLU A 394 -17.61 -21.61 -12.68
C GLU A 394 -17.74 -20.53 -11.60
N LYS A 395 -16.97 -20.64 -10.50
CA LYS A 395 -16.86 -19.59 -9.48
C LYS A 395 -16.45 -18.25 -10.08
N LEU A 396 -15.38 -18.21 -10.87
CA LEU A 396 -14.90 -16.98 -11.50
C LEU A 396 -15.87 -16.47 -12.58
N ARG A 397 -16.49 -17.35 -13.37
CA ARG A 397 -17.46 -16.97 -14.41
C ARG A 397 -18.71 -16.31 -13.85
N THR A 398 -19.20 -16.79 -12.71
CA THR A 398 -20.40 -16.24 -12.05
C THR A 398 -20.22 -14.76 -11.74
N VAL A 399 -19.03 -14.41 -11.26
CA VAL A 399 -18.63 -13.06 -10.90
C VAL A 399 -18.36 -12.19 -12.13
N LEU A 400 -17.81 -12.78 -13.19
CA LEU A 400 -17.56 -12.09 -14.46
C LEU A 400 -18.86 -11.83 -15.25
N ALA A 401 -19.92 -12.62 -15.07
CA ALA A 401 -21.12 -12.62 -15.93
C ALA A 401 -21.81 -11.26 -16.08
N ASN A 402 -21.68 -10.36 -15.11
CA ASN A 402 -22.31 -9.05 -15.11
C ASN A 402 -21.61 -8.01 -15.99
N ASN A 403 -20.45 -8.33 -16.57
CA ASN A 403 -19.65 -7.40 -17.35
C ASN A 403 -19.69 -7.73 -18.86
N VAL A 404 -19.88 -6.70 -19.70
CA VAL A 404 -19.85 -6.86 -21.16
C VAL A 404 -18.41 -6.99 -21.61
N PHE A 405 -18.01 -8.19 -22.04
CA PHE A 405 -16.64 -8.46 -22.44
C PHE A 405 -16.43 -8.28 -23.94
N THR A 406 -15.45 -7.45 -24.30
CA THR A 406 -14.72 -7.63 -25.55
C THR A 406 -13.72 -8.77 -25.35
N PRO A 407 -13.48 -9.62 -26.36
CA PRO A 407 -12.51 -10.70 -26.24
C PRO A 407 -11.12 -10.13 -25.89
N PRO A 408 -10.35 -10.78 -24.99
CA PRO A 408 -9.01 -10.31 -24.65
C PRO A 408 -8.13 -10.16 -25.88
N SER A 409 -7.32 -9.10 -25.92
CA SER A 409 -6.35 -8.92 -27.01
C SER A 409 -5.34 -10.07 -27.03
N LEU A 410 -4.74 -10.33 -28.20
CA LEU A 410 -3.68 -11.33 -28.33
C LEU A 410 -2.50 -11.04 -27.38
N LYS A 411 -2.19 -9.76 -27.13
CA LYS A 411 -1.17 -9.33 -26.16
C LYS A 411 -1.51 -9.84 -24.74
N VAL A 412 -2.76 -9.64 -24.30
CA VAL A 412 -3.21 -10.10 -22.98
C VAL A 412 -3.21 -11.63 -22.91
N ALA A 413 -3.75 -12.31 -23.91
CA ALA A 413 -3.80 -13.78 -23.93
C ALA A 413 -2.39 -14.39 -23.84
N ALA A 414 -1.42 -13.87 -24.60
CA ALA A 414 -0.02 -14.31 -24.54
C ALA A 414 0.61 -14.05 -23.16
N LYS A 415 0.37 -12.88 -22.57
CA LYS A 415 0.81 -12.57 -21.20
C LYS A 415 0.20 -13.51 -20.17
N SER A 416 -1.09 -13.83 -20.27
CA SER A 416 -1.77 -14.74 -19.34
C SER A 416 -1.16 -16.15 -19.36
N VAL A 417 -0.80 -16.66 -20.54
CA VAL A 417 -0.09 -17.94 -20.64
C VAL A 417 1.29 -17.86 -19.98
N LEU A 418 2.02 -16.77 -20.18
CA LEU A 418 3.30 -16.56 -19.50
C LEU A 418 3.13 -16.38 -17.99
N ALA A 419 2.08 -15.71 -17.53
CA ALA A 419 1.77 -15.52 -16.11
C ALA A 419 1.58 -16.85 -15.38
N LEU A 420 0.94 -17.85 -16.01
CA LEU A 420 0.77 -19.19 -15.45
C LEU A 420 2.09 -19.96 -15.24
N THR A 421 3.16 -19.54 -15.92
CA THR A 421 4.49 -20.20 -15.82
C THR A 421 5.49 -19.39 -15.03
N ARG A 422 5.46 -18.06 -15.12
CA ARG A 422 6.45 -17.14 -14.54
C ARG A 422 5.91 -16.25 -13.43
N GLY A 423 4.62 -16.35 -13.13
CA GLY A 423 3.92 -15.42 -12.24
C GLY A 423 3.48 -14.16 -12.97
N LEU A 424 2.33 -13.61 -12.57
CA LEU A 424 1.77 -12.41 -13.17
C LEU A 424 2.62 -11.15 -12.88
N ASP A 425 3.30 -11.11 -11.73
CA ASP A 425 4.31 -10.10 -11.35
C ASP A 425 5.33 -9.83 -12.48
N MET A 426 5.77 -10.88 -13.20
CA MET A 426 6.81 -10.78 -14.21
C MET A 426 6.34 -10.25 -15.56
N VAL A 427 5.03 -10.25 -15.82
CA VAL A 427 4.47 -10.02 -17.16
C VAL A 427 3.41 -8.95 -17.23
N PHE A 428 2.83 -8.55 -16.10
CA PHE A 428 1.74 -7.58 -16.07
C PHE A 428 2.13 -6.25 -16.73
N ASN A 429 3.34 -5.75 -16.42
CA ASN A 429 3.86 -4.46 -16.90
C ASN A 429 4.67 -4.53 -18.22
N LEU A 430 4.74 -5.69 -18.90
CA LEU A 430 5.41 -5.84 -20.21
C LEU A 430 4.56 -5.30 -21.39
#